data_AF-A0A3B3X3I9-F1
#
_entry.id   AF-A0A3B3X3I9-F1
#
_cell.length_a   1.000
_cell.length_b   1.000
_cell.length_c   1.000
_cell.angle_alpha   90.00
_cell.angle_beta   90.00
_cell.angle_gamma   90.00
#
_symmetry.space_group_name_H-M   'P 1'
#
loop_
_entity.id
_entity.type
_entity.pdbx_description
1 polymer ?
#
loop_
_entity_poly.entity_id
_entity_poly.type
_entity_poly.pdbx_seq_one_letter_code
_entity_poly.pdbx_strand_id
1 'polypeptide(L)'
;KRGTSIDSCDIRRSVKSTCDPWKTEEDPDSVPGVSRFQPRRTPGVQINNLSSYSPKDLFLLYFATDTVKTICLNTNKNAAKNILGKKYKWNNIEMEDLYNFFGLLIYMSLVSLPSIQDYWKQNSILSVPIPHKVMSRDRFRTIFWNIHLSDPEEDEQNDKTKGTPGHDKLFRIRPLYDDILCACKAYFHPRRELSVDERMVGTKAKTGITQYLKDKPTKWGVKIFVLAESASGYTIAFNIYTGKTQTQSVHGLAYDVVKDLVQTSFLGTGYHIYMDNFYSSPKLFMDLARMKFGACGTYRENRKGCPRGRGNALTKKSKRGSVRWIREGPLVFVKWMDTREVSVCSTIHPAFSGETVDRRVKAADGSWSVRKIPCPTPIVAYNKNMGGVDLSDQLIQYYSTKRKTSRWYRTLLLHFLDIATTNAFILHREISSTKQEQAMTHKDFMVELMCQLCGMSKEGISQSRRADHVPVAISTVTDSAQKGSKGCYF
;
A
#
# COMPACT_ATOMS: atom_id res chain seq x y z
N LYS A 1 73.20 -24.18 35.22
CA LYS A 1 72.34 -25.04 36.07
C LYS A 1 71.39 -24.15 36.85
N ARG A 2 70.07 -24.44 36.75
CA ARG A 2 68.91 -23.78 37.39
C ARG A 2 68.61 -22.34 36.95
N GLY A 3 67.82 -22.21 35.90
CA GLY A 3 67.08 -20.99 35.55
C GLY A 3 65.61 -21.18 35.92
N THR A 4 65.11 -20.28 36.74
CA THR A 4 63.76 -20.19 37.30
C THR A 4 62.74 -19.75 36.25
N SER A 5 61.58 -20.41 36.28
CA SER A 5 60.35 -20.03 35.57
C SER A 5 59.85 -18.65 36.03
N ILE A 6 59.60 -17.75 35.08
CA ILE A 6 58.75 -16.58 35.28
C ILE A 6 57.68 -16.63 34.19
N ASP A 7 56.46 -16.92 34.62
CA ASP A 7 55.25 -16.89 33.82
C ASP A 7 55.00 -15.50 33.24
N SER A 8 55.04 -15.39 31.91
CA SER A 8 54.54 -14.22 31.18
C SER A 8 53.02 -14.32 31.05
N CYS A 9 52.31 -14.03 32.13
CA CYS A 9 50.86 -13.91 32.12
C CYS A 9 50.45 -12.48 32.52
N ASP A 10 50.68 -11.52 31.62
CA ASP A 10 49.96 -10.26 31.64
C ASP A 10 50.19 -9.53 30.31
N ILE A 11 49.16 -9.57 29.45
CA ILE A 11 48.71 -8.56 28.46
C ILE A 11 47.62 -9.26 27.64
N ARG A 12 46.50 -9.57 28.29
CA ARG A 12 45.18 -9.65 27.64
C ARG A 12 44.16 -9.04 28.59
N ARG A 13 44.31 -7.74 28.85
CA ARG A 13 43.18 -6.93 29.31
C ARG A 13 42.14 -6.96 28.20
N SER A 14 41.17 -7.84 28.39
CA SER A 14 39.92 -7.84 27.64
C SER A 14 39.34 -6.42 27.71
N VAL A 15 39.23 -5.76 26.57
CA VAL A 15 38.22 -4.71 26.42
C VAL A 15 36.87 -5.43 26.41
N LYS A 16 36.38 -5.79 27.60
CA LYS A 16 34.96 -6.05 27.80
C LYS A 16 34.31 -4.69 27.57
N SER A 17 33.77 -4.45 26.37
CA SER A 17 32.84 -3.34 26.21
C SER A 17 31.71 -3.60 27.19
N THR A 18 31.57 -2.74 28.19
CA THR A 18 30.43 -2.75 29.10
C THR A 18 29.20 -2.44 28.25
N CYS A 19 28.54 -3.48 27.74
CA CYS A 19 27.30 -3.32 27.01
C CYS A 19 26.22 -2.94 28.01
N ASP A 20 25.78 -1.69 27.98
CA ASP A 20 24.76 -1.17 28.88
C ASP A 20 23.53 -2.07 28.92
N PRO A 21 22.99 -2.37 30.12
CA PRO A 21 21.77 -3.16 30.26
C PRO A 21 20.57 -2.43 29.65
N TRP A 22 19.49 -3.18 29.41
CA TRP A 22 18.21 -2.59 29.04
C TRP A 22 17.70 -1.69 30.18
N LYS A 23 17.29 -0.48 29.81
CA LYS A 23 16.67 0.52 30.68
C LYS A 23 15.16 0.33 30.78
N THR A 24 14.51 0.92 31.78
CA THR A 24 13.06 0.87 32.02
C THR A 24 12.40 2.21 31.66
N GLU A 25 11.08 2.28 31.75
CA GLU A 25 10.28 3.50 31.60
C GLU A 25 10.61 4.62 32.61
N GLU A 26 11.30 4.29 33.70
CA GLU A 26 11.70 5.23 34.75
C GLU A 26 13.04 5.92 34.42
N ASP A 27 13.85 5.30 33.55
CA ASP A 27 15.15 5.84 33.16
C ASP A 27 14.99 7.00 32.16
N PRO A 28 15.75 8.10 32.33
CA PRO A 28 15.69 9.22 31.41
C PRO A 28 16.25 8.87 30.03
N ASP A 29 15.58 9.36 28.98
CA ASP A 29 16.00 9.20 27.60
C ASP A 29 16.46 10.54 26.99
N SER A 30 17.69 10.57 26.48
CA SER A 30 18.24 11.72 25.75
C SER A 30 17.86 11.62 24.27
N VAL A 31 16.73 12.23 23.91
CA VAL A 31 16.16 12.15 22.56
C VAL A 31 17.04 12.92 21.56
N PRO A 32 17.41 12.32 20.42
CA PRO A 32 18.12 13.03 19.36
C PRO A 32 17.22 14.08 18.69
N GLY A 33 17.83 15.16 18.20
CA GLY A 33 17.12 16.17 17.40
C GLY A 33 16.59 15.56 16.10
N VAL A 34 15.27 15.54 15.93
CA VAL A 34 14.62 15.14 14.67
C VAL A 34 14.77 16.26 13.66
N SER A 35 15.05 15.91 12.40
CA SER A 35 15.16 16.88 11.32
C SER A 35 13.84 17.63 11.13
N ARG A 36 13.92 18.97 10.96
CA ARG A 36 12.75 19.80 10.65
C ARG A 36 12.10 19.31 9.35
N PHE A 37 10.77 19.24 9.35
CA PHE A 37 10.00 18.92 8.15
C PHE A 37 10.20 20.02 7.08
N GLN A 38 10.87 19.66 5.99
CA GLN A 38 11.21 20.51 4.86
C GLN A 38 10.83 19.77 3.56
N PRO A 39 9.53 19.72 3.25
CA PRO A 39 9.05 19.09 2.02
C PRO A 39 9.51 19.89 0.80
N ARG A 40 9.75 19.21 -0.33
CA ARG A 40 10.24 19.86 -1.57
C ARG A 40 9.17 20.74 -2.21
N ARG A 41 7.90 20.43 -1.97
CA ARG A 41 6.73 21.22 -2.38
C ARG A 41 5.78 21.36 -1.20
N THR A 42 4.78 22.23 -1.31
CA THR A 42 3.73 22.32 -0.29
C THR A 42 2.95 21.00 -0.24
N PRO A 43 2.80 20.34 0.92
CA PRO A 43 2.02 19.12 1.04
C PRO A 43 0.56 19.31 0.61
N GLY A 44 -0.02 18.28 0.01
CA GLY A 44 -1.36 18.27 -0.56
C GLY A 44 -1.35 18.20 -2.09
N VAL A 45 -2.48 18.60 -2.67
CA VAL A 45 -2.73 18.57 -4.12
C VAL A 45 -1.85 19.59 -4.85
N GLN A 46 -1.29 19.20 -5.99
CA GLN A 46 -0.34 20.01 -6.77
C GLN A 46 -0.95 20.64 -8.03
N ILE A 47 -2.23 20.40 -8.28
CA ILE A 47 -3.01 21.05 -9.35
C ILE A 47 -3.78 22.25 -8.77
N ASN A 48 -4.27 23.13 -9.63
CA ASN A 48 -4.99 24.34 -9.22
C ASN A 48 -6.28 24.01 -8.46
N ASN A 49 -6.21 23.93 -7.14
CA ASN A 49 -7.31 23.57 -6.26
C ASN A 49 -8.50 24.55 -6.28
N LEU A 50 -8.40 25.70 -6.94
CA LEU A 50 -9.52 26.63 -7.15
C LEU A 50 -10.40 26.23 -8.34
N SER A 51 -9.83 25.57 -9.35
CA SER A 51 -10.59 25.07 -10.50
C SER A 51 -11.54 23.93 -10.10
N SER A 52 -12.68 23.83 -10.77
CA SER A 52 -13.55 22.67 -10.65
C SER A 52 -13.02 21.56 -11.55
N TYR A 53 -12.81 20.36 -10.98
CA TYR A 53 -12.38 19.18 -11.72
C TYR A 53 -13.46 18.11 -11.63
N SER A 54 -13.82 17.55 -12.77
CA SER A 54 -14.65 16.36 -12.78
C SER A 54 -13.85 15.12 -12.36
N PRO A 55 -14.51 14.03 -11.93
CA PRO A 55 -13.84 12.76 -11.69
C PRO A 55 -13.02 12.27 -12.89
N LYS A 56 -13.51 12.46 -14.12
CA LYS A 56 -12.77 12.15 -15.35
C LYS A 56 -11.51 13.01 -15.48
N ASP A 57 -11.57 14.31 -15.21
CA ASP A 57 -10.38 15.17 -15.28
C ASP A 57 -9.29 14.69 -14.33
N LEU A 58 -9.65 14.37 -13.09
CA LEU A 58 -8.72 13.87 -12.08
C LEU A 58 -8.16 12.48 -12.43
N PHE A 59 -8.97 11.62 -13.04
CA PHE A 59 -8.56 10.31 -13.51
C PHE A 59 -7.57 10.39 -14.67
N LEU A 60 -7.84 11.26 -15.65
CA LEU A 60 -7.00 11.41 -16.85
C LEU A 60 -5.61 11.97 -16.55
N LEU A 61 -5.40 12.59 -15.38
CA LEU A 61 -4.05 12.95 -14.90
C LEU A 61 -3.09 11.75 -14.88
N TYR A 62 -3.61 10.54 -14.61
CA TYR A 62 -2.83 9.30 -14.53
C TYR A 62 -2.68 8.58 -15.88
N PHE A 63 -3.36 9.07 -16.91
CA PHE A 63 -3.35 8.52 -18.27
C PHE A 63 -3.02 9.63 -19.25
N ALA A 64 -1.73 9.95 -19.36
CA ALA A 64 -1.26 10.95 -20.31
C ALA A 64 -1.69 10.60 -21.74
N THR A 65 -2.08 11.61 -22.51
CA THR A 65 -2.69 11.44 -23.82
C THR A 65 -1.80 10.65 -24.77
N ASP A 66 -0.48 10.87 -24.73
CA ASP A 66 0.48 10.17 -25.59
C ASP A 66 0.62 8.70 -25.20
N THR A 67 0.54 8.36 -23.92
CA THR A 67 0.50 6.98 -23.41
C THR A 67 -0.74 6.27 -23.89
N VAL A 68 -1.90 6.91 -23.81
CA VAL A 68 -3.18 6.35 -24.27
C VAL A 68 -3.13 6.09 -25.78
N LYS A 69 -2.62 7.05 -26.58
CA LYS A 69 -2.38 6.85 -28.02
C LYS A 69 -1.42 5.68 -28.28
N THR A 70 -0.35 5.57 -27.50
CA THR A 70 0.63 4.48 -27.60
C THR A 70 -0.04 3.12 -27.31
N ILE A 71 -0.87 3.03 -26.28
CA ILE A 71 -1.63 1.82 -25.96
C ILE A 71 -2.58 1.45 -27.11
N CYS A 72 -3.29 2.44 -27.68
CA CYS A 72 -4.18 2.20 -28.83
C CYS A 72 -3.40 1.67 -30.04
N LEU A 73 -2.28 2.32 -30.40
CA LEU A 73 -1.39 1.90 -31.48
C LEU A 73 -0.88 0.47 -31.28
N ASN A 74 -0.32 0.18 -30.11
CA ASN A 74 0.26 -1.12 -29.78
C ASN A 74 -0.79 -2.23 -29.70
N THR A 75 -1.99 -1.91 -29.22
CA THR A 75 -3.13 -2.81 -29.22
C THR A 75 -3.60 -3.14 -30.64
N ASN A 76 -3.63 -2.15 -31.54
CA ASN A 76 -3.96 -2.36 -32.95
C ASN A 76 -2.92 -3.23 -33.66
N LYS A 77 -1.62 -2.98 -33.45
CA LYS A 77 -0.53 -3.83 -33.95
C LYS A 77 -0.66 -5.27 -33.44
N ASN A 78 -0.90 -5.46 -32.14
CA ASN A 78 -1.05 -6.77 -31.54
C ASN A 78 -2.29 -7.51 -32.07
N ALA A 79 -3.39 -6.80 -32.30
CA ALA A 79 -4.58 -7.38 -32.90
C ALA A 79 -4.34 -7.84 -34.34
N ALA A 80 -3.70 -7.01 -35.18
CA ALA A 80 -3.34 -7.37 -36.56
C ALA A 80 -2.56 -8.70 -36.61
N LYS A 81 -1.58 -8.86 -35.72
CA LYS A 81 -0.81 -10.11 -35.55
C LYS A 81 -1.67 -11.30 -35.13
N ASN A 82 -2.61 -11.10 -34.19
CA ASN A 82 -3.44 -12.18 -33.65
C ASN A 82 -4.61 -12.60 -34.57
N ILE A 83 -4.99 -11.78 -35.54
CA ILE A 83 -6.07 -12.06 -36.50
C ILE A 83 -5.68 -13.16 -37.48
N LEU A 84 -4.40 -13.25 -37.85
CA LEU A 84 -3.84 -14.21 -38.83
C LEU A 84 -4.10 -15.70 -38.49
N GLY A 85 -4.70 -16.01 -37.34
CA GLY A 85 -5.11 -17.37 -36.97
C GLY A 85 -6.45 -17.48 -36.23
N LYS A 86 -7.32 -16.46 -36.25
CA LYS A 86 -8.57 -16.47 -35.46
C LYS A 86 -9.78 -15.87 -36.19
N LYS A 87 -10.96 -16.44 -35.92
CA LYS A 87 -12.26 -16.03 -36.48
C LYS A 87 -12.91 -14.88 -35.69
N TYR A 88 -12.26 -13.72 -35.58
CA TYR A 88 -12.92 -12.51 -35.06
C TYR A 88 -12.60 -11.28 -35.90
N LYS A 89 -13.54 -10.35 -35.98
CA LYS A 89 -13.37 -9.07 -36.70
C LYS A 89 -12.67 -8.06 -35.79
N TRP A 90 -11.75 -7.29 -36.34
CA TRP A 90 -11.08 -6.21 -35.64
C TRP A 90 -11.22 -4.91 -36.41
N ASN A 91 -11.75 -3.91 -35.74
CA ASN A 91 -11.66 -2.52 -36.15
C ASN A 91 -10.59 -1.88 -35.26
N ASN A 92 -9.80 -0.96 -35.80
CA ASN A 92 -8.83 -0.26 -34.96
C ASN A 92 -9.53 0.42 -33.79
N ILE A 93 -8.87 0.43 -32.63
CA ILE A 93 -9.34 1.18 -31.47
C ILE A 93 -8.72 2.57 -31.48
N GLU A 94 -9.52 3.55 -31.09
CA GLU A 94 -9.08 4.91 -30.81
C GLU A 94 -9.13 5.19 -29.30
N MET A 95 -8.83 6.43 -28.90
CA MET A 95 -8.82 6.80 -27.47
C MET A 95 -10.22 6.65 -26.85
N GLU A 96 -11.28 7.01 -27.58
CA GLU A 96 -12.66 6.88 -27.10
C GLU A 96 -13.07 5.43 -26.87
N ASP A 97 -12.71 4.49 -27.77
CA ASP A 97 -12.90 3.06 -27.56
C ASP A 97 -12.24 2.58 -26.26
N LEU A 98 -11.01 3.05 -26.00
CA LEU A 98 -10.24 2.65 -24.83
C LEU A 98 -10.83 3.22 -23.54
N TYR A 99 -11.29 4.48 -23.55
CA TYR A 99 -12.00 5.07 -22.41
C TYR A 99 -13.34 4.41 -22.15
N ASN A 100 -14.12 4.10 -23.18
CA ASN A 100 -15.35 3.31 -23.07
C ASN A 100 -15.05 1.93 -22.46
N PHE A 101 -13.96 1.29 -22.88
CA PHE A 101 -13.51 0.02 -22.31
C PHE A 101 -13.12 0.14 -20.82
N PHE A 102 -12.38 1.18 -20.42
CA PHE A 102 -12.08 1.46 -19.01
C PHE A 102 -13.33 1.78 -18.19
N GLY A 103 -14.25 2.58 -18.74
CA GLY A 103 -15.54 2.89 -18.13
C GLY A 103 -16.34 1.62 -17.85
N LEU A 104 -16.37 0.67 -18.80
CA LEU A 104 -17.00 -0.63 -18.57
C LEU A 104 -16.29 -1.49 -17.51
N LEU A 105 -14.95 -1.45 -17.44
CA LEU A 105 -14.22 -2.14 -16.37
C LEU A 105 -14.59 -1.59 -14.98
N ILE A 106 -14.74 -0.27 -14.87
CA ILE A 106 -15.19 0.42 -13.65
C ILE A 106 -16.66 0.11 -13.36
N TYR A 107 -17.53 0.12 -14.38
CA TYR A 107 -18.94 -0.28 -14.22
C TYR A 107 -19.06 -1.67 -13.59
N MET A 108 -18.25 -2.61 -14.09
CA MET A 108 -18.26 -3.97 -13.59
C MET A 108 -17.56 -4.15 -12.24
N SER A 109 -16.86 -3.13 -11.71
CA SER A 109 -16.41 -3.13 -10.31
C SER A 109 -17.46 -2.55 -9.35
N LEU A 110 -18.37 -1.71 -9.86
CA LEU A 110 -19.58 -1.26 -9.15
C LEU A 110 -20.67 -2.34 -9.11
N VAL A 111 -20.86 -3.05 -10.23
CA VAL A 111 -21.88 -4.09 -10.41
C VAL A 111 -21.21 -5.39 -10.79
N SER A 112 -21.07 -6.31 -9.83
CA SER A 112 -20.43 -7.61 -10.06
C SER A 112 -21.48 -8.66 -10.46
N LEU A 113 -21.45 -9.10 -11.72
CA LEU A 113 -22.25 -10.23 -12.21
C LEU A 113 -21.43 -11.52 -12.29
N PRO A 114 -22.06 -12.71 -12.20
CA PRO A 114 -21.35 -14.00 -12.17
C PRO A 114 -20.51 -14.28 -13.43
N SER A 115 -20.99 -13.88 -14.62
CA SER A 115 -20.29 -14.06 -15.89
C SER A 115 -20.20 -12.76 -16.67
N ILE A 116 -19.11 -12.62 -17.45
CA ILE A 116 -18.93 -11.48 -18.35
C ILE A 116 -20.06 -11.37 -19.39
N GLN A 117 -20.68 -12.49 -19.75
CA GLN A 117 -21.75 -12.50 -20.74
C GLN A 117 -23.05 -11.92 -20.18
N ASP A 118 -23.26 -12.00 -18.87
CA ASP A 118 -24.50 -11.57 -18.23
C ASP A 118 -24.71 -10.05 -18.34
N TYR A 119 -23.62 -9.28 -18.39
CA TYR A 119 -23.65 -7.83 -18.62
C TYR A 119 -24.31 -7.40 -19.94
N TRP A 120 -24.39 -8.29 -20.92
CA TRP A 120 -25.01 -8.03 -22.22
C TRP A 120 -26.26 -8.87 -22.49
N LYS A 121 -26.73 -9.67 -21.50
CA LYS A 121 -27.98 -10.41 -21.65
C LYS A 121 -29.17 -9.46 -21.51
N GLN A 122 -30.00 -9.44 -22.54
CA GLN A 122 -31.32 -8.79 -22.49
C GLN A 122 -32.35 -9.81 -21.99
N ASN A 123 -33.46 -9.33 -21.42
CA ASN A 123 -34.60 -10.15 -21.00
C ASN A 123 -34.25 -11.23 -19.96
N SER A 124 -33.32 -10.92 -19.06
CA SER A 124 -32.95 -11.74 -17.91
C SER A 124 -33.12 -10.94 -16.62
N ILE A 125 -33.33 -11.62 -15.49
CA ILE A 125 -33.32 -10.99 -14.16
C ILE A 125 -32.00 -10.26 -13.86
N LEU A 126 -30.92 -10.65 -14.53
CA LEU A 126 -29.59 -10.04 -14.41
C LEU A 126 -29.36 -8.91 -15.44
N SER A 127 -30.37 -8.54 -16.23
CA SER A 127 -30.24 -7.52 -17.28
C SER A 127 -29.82 -6.19 -16.67
N VAL A 128 -28.81 -5.58 -17.30
CA VAL A 128 -28.27 -4.28 -16.88
C VAL A 128 -28.26 -3.28 -18.04
N PRO A 129 -28.60 -2.00 -17.79
CA PRO A 129 -28.95 -1.07 -18.86
C PRO A 129 -27.74 -0.44 -19.59
N ILE A 130 -26.54 -0.53 -19.03
CA ILE A 130 -25.38 0.27 -19.49
C ILE A 130 -24.50 -0.46 -20.51
N PRO A 131 -24.00 -1.70 -20.28
CA PRO A 131 -22.91 -2.24 -21.08
C PRO A 131 -23.20 -2.35 -22.58
N HIS A 132 -24.41 -2.75 -22.95
CA HIS A 132 -24.82 -2.91 -24.34
C HIS A 132 -24.98 -1.59 -25.11
N LYS A 133 -25.18 -0.46 -24.41
CA LYS A 133 -25.26 0.88 -25.01
C LYS A 133 -23.88 1.45 -25.32
N VAL A 134 -22.88 1.09 -24.52
CA VAL A 134 -21.51 1.61 -24.65
C VAL A 134 -20.73 0.87 -25.74
N MET A 135 -20.71 -0.46 -25.70
CA MET A 135 -20.12 -1.27 -26.78
C MET A 135 -20.68 -2.68 -26.79
N SER A 136 -20.56 -3.38 -27.93
CA SER A 136 -20.99 -4.78 -28.01
C SER A 136 -20.12 -5.70 -27.14
N ARG A 137 -20.70 -6.81 -26.67
CA ARG A 137 -20.00 -7.85 -25.90
C ARG A 137 -18.74 -8.33 -26.61
N ASP A 138 -18.85 -8.56 -27.92
CA ASP A 138 -17.77 -9.14 -28.71
C ASP A 138 -16.66 -8.11 -28.92
N ARG A 139 -16.99 -6.81 -29.10
CA ARG A 139 -16.01 -5.72 -29.11
C ARG A 139 -15.26 -5.62 -27.79
N PHE A 140 -15.95 -5.63 -26.65
CA PHE A 140 -15.30 -5.62 -25.33
C PHE A 140 -14.34 -6.80 -25.16
N ARG A 141 -14.77 -8.00 -25.55
CA ARG A 141 -13.94 -9.22 -25.46
C ARG A 141 -12.73 -9.16 -26.38
N THR A 142 -12.88 -8.72 -27.61
CA THR A 142 -11.75 -8.63 -28.55
C THR A 142 -10.74 -7.57 -28.11
N ILE A 143 -11.20 -6.43 -27.56
CA ILE A 143 -10.32 -5.43 -26.93
C ILE A 143 -9.58 -6.06 -25.75
N PHE A 144 -10.29 -6.67 -24.79
CA PHE A 144 -9.66 -7.33 -23.63
C PHE A 144 -8.65 -8.42 -24.03
N TRP A 145 -8.90 -9.10 -25.16
CA TRP A 145 -8.03 -10.14 -25.68
C TRP A 145 -6.79 -9.62 -26.40
N ASN A 146 -6.82 -8.41 -26.94
CA ASN A 146 -5.71 -7.84 -27.70
C ASN A 146 -5.03 -6.66 -27.03
N ILE A 147 -5.59 -6.12 -25.93
CA ILE A 147 -4.99 -5.01 -25.19
C ILE A 147 -3.52 -5.29 -24.87
N HIS A 148 -2.66 -4.36 -25.26
CA HIS A 148 -1.21 -4.46 -25.21
C HIS A 148 -0.59 -3.07 -25.02
N LEU A 149 0.42 -2.95 -24.17
CA LEU A 149 0.92 -1.63 -23.74
C LEU A 149 2.22 -1.22 -24.45
N SER A 150 3.16 -2.15 -24.64
CA SER A 150 4.43 -1.96 -25.37
C SER A 150 4.30 -2.35 -26.85
N ASP A 151 5.30 -2.03 -27.66
CA ASP A 151 5.32 -2.47 -29.05
C ASP A 151 5.46 -4.01 -29.15
N PRO A 152 4.57 -4.73 -29.86
CA PRO A 152 4.65 -6.18 -30.02
C PRO A 152 5.91 -6.71 -30.71
N GLU A 153 6.58 -5.92 -31.55
CA GLU A 153 7.82 -6.30 -32.22
C GLU A 153 9.03 -6.14 -31.29
N GLU A 154 9.08 -5.03 -30.55
CA GLU A 154 10.11 -4.80 -29.53
C GLU A 154 10.00 -5.82 -28.37
N ASP A 155 8.78 -6.23 -28.04
CA ASP A 155 8.51 -7.32 -27.10
C ASP A 155 9.24 -8.61 -27.49
N GLU A 156 9.21 -8.97 -28.78
CA GLU A 156 9.89 -10.16 -29.28
C GLU A 156 11.40 -10.00 -29.16
N GLN A 157 11.91 -8.80 -29.44
CA GLN A 157 13.33 -8.53 -29.30
C GLN A 157 13.79 -8.61 -27.85
N ASN A 158 13.02 -8.08 -26.89
CA ASN A 158 13.29 -8.23 -25.47
C ASN A 158 13.12 -9.68 -24.99
N ASP A 159 12.17 -10.43 -25.52
CA ASP A 159 11.99 -11.84 -25.19
C ASP A 159 13.17 -12.71 -25.67
N LYS A 160 13.82 -12.36 -26.79
CA LYS A 160 15.05 -13.04 -27.27
C LYS A 160 16.22 -12.89 -26.31
N THR A 161 16.28 -11.80 -25.54
CA THR A 161 17.37 -11.55 -24.57
C THR A 161 17.11 -12.22 -23.22
N LYS A 162 16.01 -12.99 -23.08
CA LYS A 162 15.62 -13.64 -21.82
C LYS A 162 16.74 -14.51 -21.23
N GLY A 163 17.11 -14.21 -19.99
CA GLY A 163 18.20 -14.88 -19.27
C GLY A 163 19.50 -14.10 -19.26
N THR A 164 19.64 -13.09 -20.14
CA THR A 164 20.76 -12.14 -20.13
C THR A 164 20.49 -10.99 -19.14
N PRO A 165 21.54 -10.25 -18.71
CA PRO A 165 21.38 -9.05 -17.88
C PRO A 165 20.55 -7.93 -18.53
N GLY A 166 20.47 -7.89 -19.87
CA GLY A 166 19.74 -6.88 -20.62
C GLY A 166 18.24 -7.13 -20.78
N HIS A 167 17.72 -8.25 -20.24
CA HIS A 167 16.30 -8.56 -20.33
C HIS A 167 15.47 -7.79 -19.30
N ASP A 168 14.58 -6.93 -19.78
CA ASP A 168 13.61 -6.26 -18.91
C ASP A 168 12.35 -7.12 -18.74
N LYS A 169 12.19 -7.69 -17.54
CA LYS A 169 11.02 -8.50 -17.17
C LYS A 169 9.72 -7.70 -17.17
N LEU A 170 9.79 -6.38 -17.07
CA LEU A 170 8.63 -5.48 -17.03
C LEU A 170 8.41 -4.73 -18.35
N PHE A 171 9.18 -5.04 -19.40
CA PHE A 171 9.13 -4.32 -20.68
C PHE A 171 7.70 -4.07 -21.19
N ARG A 172 6.86 -5.11 -21.11
CA ARG A 172 5.46 -5.10 -21.56
C ARG A 172 4.52 -4.09 -20.89
N ILE A 173 4.92 -3.55 -19.76
CA ILE A 173 4.12 -2.57 -19.00
C ILE A 173 4.81 -1.22 -18.89
N ARG A 174 6.07 -1.09 -19.33
CA ARG A 174 6.89 0.12 -19.14
C ARG A 174 6.19 1.41 -19.54
N PRO A 175 5.56 1.50 -20.73
CA PRO A 175 4.94 2.75 -21.16
C PRO A 175 3.93 3.27 -20.13
N LEU A 176 3.02 2.42 -19.66
CA LEU A 176 2.01 2.82 -18.69
C LEU A 176 2.56 2.88 -17.25
N TYR A 177 3.46 1.97 -16.88
CA TYR A 177 4.01 1.88 -15.53
C TYR A 177 4.77 3.14 -15.13
N ASP A 178 5.64 3.63 -16.02
CA ASP A 178 6.48 4.79 -15.75
C ASP A 178 5.63 6.07 -15.68
N ASP A 179 4.61 6.19 -16.53
CA ASP A 179 3.68 7.32 -16.52
C ASP A 179 2.78 7.34 -15.28
N ILE A 180 2.26 6.18 -14.86
CA ILE A 180 1.49 6.08 -13.61
C ILE A 180 2.35 6.49 -12.41
N LEU A 181 3.60 6.00 -12.35
CA LEU A 181 4.53 6.39 -11.29
C LEU A 181 4.85 7.88 -11.31
N CYS A 182 5.03 8.46 -12.50
CA CYS A 182 5.26 9.88 -12.67
C CYS A 182 4.05 10.68 -12.17
N ALA A 183 2.84 10.29 -12.58
CA ALA A 183 1.59 10.93 -12.16
C ALA A 183 1.37 10.86 -10.64
N CYS A 184 1.59 9.71 -10.01
CA CYS A 184 1.52 9.55 -8.55
C CYS A 184 2.43 10.53 -7.81
N LYS A 185 3.61 10.84 -8.37
CA LYS A 185 4.52 11.83 -7.80
C LYS A 185 4.13 13.25 -8.17
N ALA A 186 3.60 13.48 -9.36
CA ALA A 186 3.36 14.83 -9.88
C ALA A 186 2.21 15.54 -9.15
N TYR A 187 1.06 14.89 -9.00
CA TYR A 187 -0.20 15.57 -8.66
C TYR A 187 -0.52 15.66 -7.16
N PHE A 188 0.24 14.95 -6.33
CA PHE A 188 0.14 15.02 -4.88
C PHE A 188 1.53 15.07 -4.26
N HIS A 189 1.70 15.89 -3.24
CA HIS A 189 2.89 15.88 -2.40
C HIS A 189 2.50 15.49 -0.98
N PRO A 190 3.09 14.43 -0.40
CA PRO A 190 2.57 13.87 0.82
C PRO A 190 2.93 14.71 2.05
N ARG A 191 2.11 14.55 3.11
CA ARG A 191 2.38 15.03 4.46
C ARG A 191 3.48 14.20 5.13
N ARG A 192 3.85 14.59 6.35
CA ARG A 192 5.07 14.12 7.04
C ARG A 192 5.14 12.60 7.26
N GLU A 193 4.02 11.96 7.62
CA GLU A 193 4.00 10.54 8.00
C GLU A 193 3.69 9.66 6.77
N LEU A 194 4.63 8.78 6.41
CA LEU A 194 4.54 7.87 5.27
C LEU A 194 4.71 6.42 5.73
N SER A 195 4.11 5.46 5.03
CA SER A 195 4.36 4.05 5.28
C SER A 195 4.85 3.27 4.07
N VAL A 196 5.70 2.28 4.33
CA VAL A 196 6.22 1.32 3.36
C VAL A 196 5.79 -0.09 3.73
N ASP A 197 5.09 -0.76 2.81
CA ASP A 197 4.62 -2.14 2.94
C ASP A 197 4.49 -2.78 1.55
N GLU A 198 4.07 -4.04 1.52
CA GLU A 198 3.82 -4.82 0.32
C GLU A 198 2.34 -5.00 0.02
N ARG A 199 2.03 -4.73 -1.25
CA ARG A 199 0.77 -5.06 -1.89
C ARG A 199 0.88 -6.36 -2.69
N MET A 200 -0.19 -7.15 -2.66
CA MET A 200 -0.32 -8.38 -3.44
C MET A 200 -1.39 -8.28 -4.53
N VAL A 201 -0.97 -8.30 -5.79
CA VAL A 201 -1.89 -8.29 -6.94
C VAL A 201 -2.12 -9.71 -7.42
N GLY A 202 -3.26 -10.29 -7.05
CA GLY A 202 -3.57 -11.68 -7.37
C GLY A 202 -3.65 -11.94 -8.87
N THR A 203 -2.89 -12.92 -9.35
CA THR A 203 -2.86 -13.31 -10.76
C THR A 203 -3.07 -14.80 -10.94
N LYS A 204 -3.63 -15.19 -12.09
CA LYS A 204 -3.68 -16.58 -12.57
C LYS A 204 -2.74 -16.79 -13.77
N ALA A 205 -1.98 -15.76 -14.17
CA ALA A 205 -1.01 -15.85 -15.23
C ALA A 205 0.18 -16.72 -14.80
N LYS A 206 0.66 -17.56 -15.71
CA LYS A 206 1.93 -18.29 -15.53
C LYS A 206 3.07 -17.31 -15.82
N THR A 207 3.73 -16.83 -14.77
CA THR A 207 4.84 -15.89 -14.89
C THR A 207 5.86 -16.10 -13.76
N GLY A 208 7.14 -15.84 -14.05
CA GLY A 208 8.24 -15.97 -13.09
C GLY A 208 8.28 -14.86 -12.03
N ILE A 209 7.45 -13.82 -12.15
CA ILE A 209 7.34 -12.74 -11.15
C ILE A 209 6.36 -13.07 -10.02
N THR A 210 5.53 -14.10 -10.18
CA THR A 210 4.53 -14.47 -9.16
C THR A 210 5.20 -14.92 -7.87
N GLN A 211 4.75 -14.36 -6.75
CA GLN A 211 5.22 -14.69 -5.40
C GLN A 211 4.10 -15.32 -4.57
N TYR A 212 4.52 -16.08 -3.56
CA TYR A 212 3.66 -16.59 -2.50
C TYR A 212 3.92 -15.85 -1.18
N LEU A 213 2.89 -15.23 -0.62
CA LEU A 213 2.91 -14.62 0.71
C LEU A 213 1.85 -15.30 1.58
N LYS A 214 2.30 -16.06 2.60
CA LYS A 214 1.42 -16.88 3.45
C LYS A 214 0.36 -16.06 4.18
N ASP A 215 0.74 -14.88 4.66
CA ASP A 215 -0.04 -14.10 5.62
C ASP A 215 -0.92 -13.01 4.98
N LYS A 216 -0.84 -12.83 3.65
CA LYS A 216 -1.71 -11.87 2.93
C LYS A 216 -3.00 -12.57 2.47
N PRO A 217 -4.15 -11.86 2.43
CA PRO A 217 -5.42 -12.44 1.96
C PRO A 217 -5.32 -13.02 0.54
N THR A 218 -4.63 -12.29 -0.34
CA THR A 218 -4.24 -12.79 -1.66
C THR A 218 -2.84 -13.40 -1.58
N LYS A 219 -2.78 -14.72 -1.39
CA LYS A 219 -1.51 -15.44 -1.17
C LYS A 219 -0.63 -15.55 -2.41
N TRP A 220 -1.22 -15.71 -3.59
CA TRP A 220 -0.50 -15.88 -4.86
C TRP A 220 -0.75 -14.67 -5.77
N GLY A 221 0.31 -13.98 -6.16
CA GLY A 221 0.18 -12.76 -6.96
C GLY A 221 1.51 -12.12 -7.33
N VAL A 222 1.44 -10.99 -8.04
CA VAL A 222 2.59 -10.11 -8.22
C VAL A 222 2.77 -9.30 -6.94
N LYS A 223 3.97 -9.38 -6.37
CA LYS A 223 4.36 -8.60 -5.18
C LYS A 223 4.79 -7.20 -5.61
N ILE A 224 4.23 -6.18 -4.98
CA ILE A 224 4.55 -4.77 -5.24
C ILE A 224 4.95 -4.12 -3.91
N PHE A 225 6.11 -3.47 -3.87
CA PHE A 225 6.54 -2.64 -2.75
C PHE A 225 5.94 -1.25 -2.92
N VAL A 226 5.28 -0.70 -1.90
CA VAL A 226 4.51 0.54 -2.01
C VAL A 226 4.92 1.53 -0.93
N LEU A 227 5.07 2.79 -1.32
CA LEU A 227 5.14 3.95 -0.42
C LEU A 227 3.81 4.69 -0.50
N ALA A 228 3.14 4.84 0.65
CA ALA A 228 1.85 5.52 0.75
C ALA A 228 1.86 6.60 1.85
N GLU A 229 1.01 7.61 1.70
CA GLU A 229 0.77 8.57 2.79
C GLU A 229 -0.07 7.90 3.89
N SER A 230 0.38 7.97 5.14
CA SER A 230 -0.26 7.28 6.26
C SER A 230 -1.71 7.70 6.51
N ALA A 231 -2.05 8.97 6.26
CA ALA A 231 -3.36 9.54 6.60
C ALA A 231 -4.44 9.27 5.55
N SER A 232 -4.09 9.34 4.26
CA SER A 232 -5.06 9.23 3.15
C SER A 232 -5.01 7.89 2.41
N GLY A 233 -3.90 7.15 2.51
CA GLY A 233 -3.66 5.97 1.68
C GLY A 233 -3.28 6.30 0.23
N TYR A 234 -2.91 7.56 -0.06
CA TYR A 234 -2.45 7.95 -1.40
C TYR A 234 -1.19 7.18 -1.76
N THR A 235 -1.20 6.47 -2.90
CA THR A 235 -0.02 5.74 -3.40
C THR A 235 0.95 6.73 -4.04
N ILE A 236 2.12 6.94 -3.43
CA ILE A 236 3.12 7.93 -3.86
C ILE A 236 4.10 7.33 -4.87
N ALA A 237 4.60 6.14 -4.57
CA ALA A 237 5.57 5.43 -5.38
C ALA A 237 5.43 3.93 -5.13
N PHE A 238 5.82 3.12 -6.09
CA PHE A 238 5.84 1.68 -5.93
C PHE A 238 6.89 1.03 -6.85
N ASN A 239 7.30 -0.19 -6.50
CA ASN A 239 8.23 -1.00 -7.28
C ASN A 239 7.72 -2.44 -7.39
N ILE A 240 7.65 -2.97 -8.61
CA ILE A 240 7.18 -4.33 -8.87
C ILE A 240 8.33 -5.31 -8.65
N TYR A 241 8.14 -6.28 -7.77
CA TYR A 241 9.16 -7.29 -7.50
C TYR A 241 9.25 -8.31 -8.64
N THR A 242 10.42 -8.38 -9.28
CA THR A 242 10.68 -9.25 -10.44
C THR A 242 11.45 -10.53 -10.11
N GLY A 243 11.51 -10.91 -8.83
CA GLY A 243 12.35 -12.02 -8.36
C GLY A 243 13.81 -11.61 -8.14
N LYS A 244 14.70 -12.59 -7.99
CA LYS A 244 16.14 -12.35 -7.78
C LYS A 244 16.75 -11.64 -8.99
N THR A 245 17.47 -10.56 -8.73
CA THR A 245 18.35 -9.87 -9.68
C THR A 245 19.72 -10.55 -9.71
N GLN A 246 20.45 -10.43 -10.82
CA GLN A 246 21.82 -10.94 -10.91
C GLN A 246 22.80 -10.08 -10.11
N THR A 247 22.49 -8.79 -9.94
CA THR A 247 23.25 -7.87 -9.08
C THR A 247 23.03 -8.20 -7.62
N GLN A 248 24.12 -8.50 -6.91
CA GLN A 248 24.08 -8.69 -5.47
C GLN A 248 23.90 -7.35 -4.77
N SER A 249 22.82 -7.23 -4.01
CA SER A 249 22.63 -6.11 -3.10
C SER A 249 23.64 -6.17 -1.96
N VAL A 250 24.35 -5.06 -1.72
CA VAL A 250 25.32 -4.92 -0.63
C VAL A 250 24.64 -5.00 0.75
N HIS A 251 23.41 -4.48 0.85
CA HIS A 251 22.68 -4.35 2.12
C HIS A 251 21.38 -5.19 2.19
N GLY A 252 21.04 -5.87 1.10
CA GLY A 252 19.87 -6.71 0.94
C GLY A 252 18.68 -5.99 0.30
N LEU A 253 17.80 -6.77 -0.34
CA LEU A 253 16.62 -6.30 -1.08
C LEU A 253 15.79 -5.25 -0.32
N ALA A 254 15.51 -5.50 0.96
CA ALA A 254 14.64 -4.62 1.73
C ALA A 254 15.24 -3.22 1.98
N TYR A 255 16.58 -3.14 2.09
CA TYR A 255 17.28 -1.86 2.19
C TYR A 255 17.17 -1.08 0.87
N ASP A 256 17.48 -1.74 -0.25
CA ASP A 256 17.48 -1.09 -1.56
C ASP A 256 16.08 -0.58 -1.93
N VAL A 257 15.05 -1.40 -1.70
CA VAL A 257 13.65 -1.02 -1.96
C VAL A 257 13.27 0.26 -1.21
N VAL A 258 13.57 0.35 0.09
CA VAL A 258 13.22 1.55 0.87
C VAL A 258 14.00 2.77 0.37
N LYS A 259 15.27 2.60 0.02
CA LYS A 259 16.11 3.68 -0.54
C LYS A 259 15.63 4.15 -1.92
N ASP A 260 15.11 3.25 -2.73
CA ASP A 260 14.57 3.56 -4.04
C ASP A 260 13.21 4.28 -3.94
N LEU A 261 12.38 3.88 -2.99
CA LEU A 261 11.06 4.49 -2.75
C LEU A 261 11.19 5.86 -2.04
N VAL A 262 12.09 5.98 -1.06
CA VAL A 262 12.26 7.16 -0.21
C VAL A 262 13.45 7.99 -0.70
N GLN A 263 13.18 8.91 -1.62
CA GLN A 263 14.20 9.78 -2.21
C GLN A 263 14.05 11.24 -1.79
N THR A 264 15.15 11.85 -1.37
CA THR A 264 15.23 13.30 -1.08
C THR A 264 14.98 14.16 -2.32
N SER A 265 15.31 13.64 -3.51
CA SER A 265 15.08 14.30 -4.79
C SER A 265 13.59 14.62 -5.01
N PHE A 266 12.68 13.78 -4.54
CA PHE A 266 11.25 14.03 -4.71
C PHE A 266 10.61 14.58 -3.44
N LEU A 267 10.90 13.98 -2.28
CA LEU A 267 10.23 14.31 -1.03
C LEU A 267 10.75 15.59 -0.39
N GLY A 268 12.06 15.85 -0.43
CA GLY A 268 12.71 16.78 0.50
C GLY A 268 13.20 16.05 1.75
N THR A 269 13.08 16.65 2.94
CA THR A 269 13.61 16.10 4.19
C THR A 269 12.65 16.25 5.37
N GLY A 270 12.93 15.55 6.48
CA GLY A 270 12.14 15.59 7.71
C GLY A 270 10.83 14.78 7.66
N TYR A 271 10.70 13.84 6.72
CA TYR A 271 9.61 12.87 6.71
C TYR A 271 9.86 11.74 7.72
N HIS A 272 8.78 11.14 8.19
CA HIS A 272 8.79 9.99 9.08
C HIS A 272 8.29 8.76 8.33
N ILE A 273 9.14 7.75 8.23
CA ILE A 273 8.86 6.52 7.47
C ILE A 273 8.54 5.40 8.45
N TYR A 274 7.33 4.85 8.34
CA TYR A 274 6.88 3.69 9.09
C TYR A 274 6.97 2.44 8.22
N MET A 275 7.57 1.37 8.74
CA MET A 275 7.78 0.15 7.97
C MET A 275 7.76 -1.10 8.84
N ASP A 276 7.46 -2.24 8.24
CA ASP A 276 7.40 -3.52 8.95
C ASP A 276 8.79 -4.09 9.28
N ASN A 277 8.81 -5.30 9.84
CA ASN A 277 10.04 -6.01 10.19
C ASN A 277 10.78 -6.66 9.01
N PHE A 278 10.17 -6.76 7.83
CA PHE A 278 10.86 -7.16 6.60
C PHE A 278 11.86 -6.09 6.17
N TYR A 279 11.53 -4.81 6.33
CA TYR A 279 12.42 -3.69 6.00
C TYR A 279 13.38 -3.28 7.12
N SER A 280 12.91 -3.34 8.37
CA SER A 280 13.61 -2.71 9.49
C SER A 280 14.99 -3.33 9.76
N SER A 281 16.02 -2.48 9.73
CA SER A 281 17.38 -2.82 10.15
C SER A 281 18.12 -1.61 10.72
N PRO A 282 19.05 -1.80 11.68
CA PRO A 282 19.82 -0.69 12.26
C PRO A 282 20.57 0.13 11.20
N LYS A 283 21.19 -0.54 10.22
CA LYS A 283 21.91 0.10 9.12
C LYS A 283 20.99 1.02 8.29
N LEU A 284 19.83 0.52 7.87
CA LEU A 284 18.84 1.31 7.13
C LEU A 284 18.40 2.55 7.90
N PHE A 285 18.06 2.39 9.18
CA PHE A 285 17.53 3.47 10.00
C PHE A 285 18.57 4.58 10.23
N MET A 286 19.83 4.20 10.46
CA MET A 286 20.94 5.15 10.58
C MET A 286 21.21 5.89 9.27
N ASP A 287 21.15 5.20 8.12
CA ASP A 287 21.35 5.83 6.81
C ASP A 287 20.19 6.78 6.44
N LEU A 288 18.95 6.40 6.76
CA LEU A 288 17.78 7.29 6.63
C LEU A 288 17.93 8.53 7.52
N ALA A 289 18.39 8.37 8.77
CA ALA A 289 18.66 9.50 9.65
C ALA A 289 19.73 10.45 9.08
N ARG A 290 20.80 9.93 8.47
CA ARG A 290 21.80 10.75 7.76
C ARG A 290 21.23 11.48 6.55
N MET A 291 20.24 10.89 5.87
CA MET A 291 19.46 11.53 4.80
C MET A 291 18.40 12.51 5.33
N LYS A 292 18.38 12.79 6.64
CA LYS A 292 17.40 13.64 7.33
C LYS A 292 15.97 13.09 7.27
N PHE A 293 15.82 11.77 7.18
CA PHE A 293 14.55 11.06 7.35
C PHE A 293 14.47 10.40 8.73
N GLY A 294 13.33 10.50 9.37
CA GLY A 294 12.99 9.71 10.54
C GLY A 294 12.46 8.34 10.15
N ALA A 295 12.75 7.31 10.93
CA ALA A 295 12.23 5.96 10.71
C ALA A 295 11.64 5.36 12.01
N CYS A 296 10.59 4.55 11.87
CA CYS A 296 10.01 3.76 12.95
C CYS A 296 9.51 2.43 12.39
N GLY A 297 9.80 1.32 13.06
CA GLY A 297 9.37 0.02 12.57
C GLY A 297 9.51 -1.09 13.58
N THR A 298 8.71 -2.14 13.39
CA THR A 298 8.92 -3.39 14.13
C THR A 298 10.22 -4.04 13.65
N TYR A 299 10.97 -4.70 14.52
CA TYR A 299 12.23 -5.34 14.13
C TYR A 299 12.31 -6.80 14.60
N ARG A 300 13.13 -7.59 13.89
CA ARG A 300 13.49 -8.95 14.31
C ARG A 300 14.83 -8.89 15.03
N GLU A 301 14.89 -9.46 16.23
CA GLU A 301 16.12 -9.46 17.05
C GLU A 301 17.31 -10.11 16.35
N ASN A 302 17.03 -11.10 15.48
CA ASN A 302 18.04 -11.83 14.74
C ASN A 302 18.66 -11.02 13.56
N ARG A 303 18.23 -9.78 13.32
CA ARG A 303 18.90 -8.87 12.38
C ARG A 303 20.28 -8.44 12.89
N LYS A 304 21.21 -8.22 11.96
CA LYS A 304 22.56 -7.75 12.27
C LYS A 304 22.50 -6.35 12.87
N GLY A 305 23.23 -6.14 13.97
CA GLY A 305 23.32 -4.85 14.67
C GLY A 305 22.21 -4.59 15.69
N CYS A 306 21.25 -5.51 15.88
CA CYS A 306 20.28 -5.37 16.97
C CYS A 306 20.94 -5.74 18.32
N PRO A 307 20.60 -5.06 19.44
CA PRO A 307 21.12 -5.41 20.76
C PRO A 307 20.77 -6.84 21.16
N ARG A 308 21.76 -7.65 21.52
CA ARG A 308 21.59 -9.02 22.02
C ARG A 308 22.44 -9.27 23.25
N GLY A 309 21.99 -10.20 24.10
CA GLY A 309 22.74 -10.65 25.27
C GLY A 309 22.96 -9.58 26.34
N ARG A 310 22.16 -8.50 26.34
CA ARG A 310 22.25 -7.43 27.33
C ARG A 310 21.42 -7.75 28.57
N GLY A 311 21.90 -7.33 29.74
CA GLY A 311 21.20 -7.52 31.02
C GLY A 311 19.83 -6.81 31.07
N ASN A 312 18.94 -7.27 31.95
CA ASN A 312 17.57 -6.73 32.15
C ASN A 312 16.64 -6.82 30.90
N ALA A 313 16.92 -7.70 29.95
CA ALA A 313 16.01 -7.95 28.84
C ALA A 313 14.65 -8.50 29.33
N LEU A 314 13.59 -8.24 28.57
CA LEU A 314 12.28 -8.86 28.83
C LEU A 314 12.36 -10.39 28.69
N THR A 315 11.51 -11.08 29.45
CA THR A 315 11.33 -12.52 29.38
C THR A 315 9.85 -12.85 29.24
N LYS A 316 9.52 -14.10 28.90
CA LYS A 316 8.12 -14.57 28.84
C LYS A 316 7.37 -14.44 30.19
N LYS A 317 8.10 -14.29 31.29
CA LYS A 317 7.54 -14.11 32.64
C LYS A 317 7.36 -12.64 33.04
N SER A 318 7.85 -11.69 32.22
CA SER A 318 7.71 -10.27 32.49
C SER A 318 6.24 -9.86 32.56
N LYS A 319 5.93 -8.92 33.45
CA LYS A 319 4.58 -8.42 33.65
C LYS A 319 4.11 -7.69 32.39
N ARG A 320 2.83 -7.84 32.05
CA ARG A 320 2.19 -7.03 31.01
C ARG A 320 2.33 -5.54 31.34
N GLY A 321 2.80 -4.76 30.39
CA GLY A 321 3.13 -3.35 30.52
C GLY A 321 4.61 -3.04 30.71
N SER A 322 5.45 -4.03 31.05
CA SER A 322 6.88 -3.80 31.21
C SER A 322 7.52 -3.26 29.93
N VAL A 323 8.26 -2.16 30.06
CA VAL A 323 9.02 -1.53 28.97
C VAL A 323 10.50 -1.79 29.18
N ARG A 324 11.21 -2.10 28.09
CA ARG A 324 12.67 -2.14 28.06
C ARG A 324 13.19 -1.38 26.87
N TRP A 325 14.20 -0.54 27.06
CA TRP A 325 14.79 0.19 25.95
C TRP A 325 16.31 0.32 26.02
N ILE A 326 16.93 0.51 24.86
CA ILE A 326 18.35 0.82 24.67
C ILE A 326 18.44 1.86 23.56
N ARG A 327 19.28 2.89 23.74
CA ARG A 327 19.58 3.86 22.69
C ARG A 327 21.04 3.75 22.26
N GLU A 328 21.25 3.72 20.95
CA GLU A 328 22.56 3.74 20.30
C GLU A 328 22.62 4.90 19.32
N GLY A 329 23.24 6.01 19.74
CA GLY A 329 23.18 7.27 19.00
C GLY A 329 21.71 7.72 18.79
N PRO A 330 21.28 8.00 17.55
CA PRO A 330 19.90 8.41 17.30
C PRO A 330 18.88 7.26 17.31
N LEU A 331 19.33 6.00 17.27
CA LEU A 331 18.44 4.83 17.17
C LEU A 331 18.07 4.30 18.56
N VAL A 332 16.77 4.29 18.89
CA VAL A 332 16.25 3.59 20.06
C VAL A 332 15.67 2.24 19.67
N PHE A 333 15.97 1.23 20.47
CA PHE A 333 15.32 -0.07 20.46
C PHE A 333 14.42 -0.15 21.69
N VAL A 334 13.16 -0.49 21.49
CA VAL A 334 12.18 -0.66 22.53
C VAL A 334 11.58 -2.05 22.45
N LYS A 335 11.40 -2.65 23.61
CA LYS A 335 10.65 -3.88 23.84
C LYS A 335 9.53 -3.60 24.81
N TRP A 336 8.35 -4.10 24.51
CA TRP A 336 7.16 -3.93 25.34
C TRP A 336 6.46 -5.26 25.53
N MET A 337 6.14 -5.59 26.78
CA MET A 337 5.41 -6.80 27.09
C MET A 337 3.90 -6.54 27.05
N ASP A 338 3.21 -6.93 25.98
CA ASP A 338 1.75 -7.00 25.99
C ASP A 338 1.30 -8.42 26.35
N THR A 339 0.37 -9.02 25.59
CA THR A 339 0.13 -10.47 25.64
C THR A 339 1.37 -11.26 25.18
N ARG A 340 2.16 -10.65 24.28
CA ARG A 340 3.45 -11.14 23.80
C ARG A 340 4.40 -9.95 23.73
N GLU A 341 5.69 -10.25 23.69
CA GLU A 341 6.71 -9.22 23.49
C GLU A 341 6.56 -8.59 22.10
N VAL A 342 6.59 -7.25 22.07
CA VAL A 342 6.60 -6.42 20.86
C VAL A 342 7.91 -5.66 20.82
N SER A 343 8.61 -5.72 19.70
CA SER A 343 9.91 -5.08 19.47
C SER A 343 9.79 -4.02 18.37
N VAL A 344 10.05 -2.76 18.71
CA VAL A 344 10.03 -1.61 17.79
C VAL A 344 11.32 -0.82 17.93
N CYS A 345 11.87 -0.32 16.83
CA CYS A 345 12.97 0.62 16.84
C CYS A 345 12.59 1.93 16.15
N SER A 346 13.26 3.02 16.51
CA SER A 346 12.97 4.33 15.93
C SER A 346 14.16 5.29 16.00
N THR A 347 14.24 6.19 15.02
CA THR A 347 15.14 7.36 15.04
C THR A 347 14.38 8.68 15.25
N ILE A 348 13.08 8.61 15.53
CA ILE A 348 12.18 9.77 15.66
C ILE A 348 11.85 10.03 17.13
N HIS A 349 11.55 8.96 17.87
CA HIS A 349 10.80 9.05 19.11
C HIS A 349 11.69 8.87 20.36
N PRO A 350 11.31 9.45 21.51
CA PRO A 350 11.76 8.97 22.82
C PRO A 350 11.35 7.51 23.04
N ALA A 351 11.99 6.84 23.98
CA ALA A 351 11.61 5.50 24.42
C ALA A 351 10.19 5.49 25.04
N PHE A 352 9.87 6.49 25.86
CA PHE A 352 8.60 6.61 26.56
C PHE A 352 8.31 8.08 26.94
N SER A 353 7.06 8.53 26.77
CA SER A 353 6.62 9.90 27.11
C SER A 353 5.39 9.91 28.02
N GLY A 354 5.10 8.79 28.69
CA GLY A 354 3.95 8.68 29.61
C GLY A 354 2.66 8.16 28.98
N GLU A 355 2.68 7.69 27.72
CA GLU A 355 1.49 7.20 27.05
C GLU A 355 0.97 5.89 27.66
N THR A 356 -0.35 5.71 27.59
CA THR A 356 -1.01 4.49 28.07
C THR A 356 -2.00 3.98 27.05
N VAL A 357 -2.28 2.69 27.09
CA VAL A 357 -3.30 2.04 26.27
C VAL A 357 -4.25 1.24 27.14
N ASP A 358 -5.54 1.30 26.81
CA ASP A 358 -6.54 0.48 27.47
C ASP A 358 -6.43 -0.97 26.99
N ARG A 359 -6.40 -1.89 27.95
CA ARG A 359 -6.37 -3.32 27.69
C ARG A 359 -7.36 -4.05 28.58
N ARG A 360 -8.12 -4.97 27.99
CA ARG A 360 -8.90 -5.95 28.74
C ARG A 360 -7.93 -6.98 29.33
N VAL A 361 -8.00 -7.14 30.64
CA VAL A 361 -7.20 -8.07 31.42
C VAL A 361 -8.15 -8.96 32.21
N LYS A 362 -7.93 -10.27 32.12
CA LYS A 362 -8.64 -11.25 32.92
C LYS A 362 -8.02 -11.29 34.32
N ALA A 363 -8.81 -11.03 35.35
CA ALA A 363 -8.39 -11.16 36.73
C ALA A 363 -8.39 -12.64 37.16
N ALA A 364 -7.78 -12.93 38.31
CA ALA A 364 -7.63 -14.29 38.82
C ALA A 364 -8.98 -14.99 39.12
N ASP A 365 -10.01 -14.20 39.43
CA ASP A 365 -11.40 -14.62 39.63
C ASP A 365 -12.15 -14.92 38.31
N GLY A 366 -11.49 -14.74 37.17
CA GLY A 366 -12.07 -14.94 35.84
C GLY A 366 -12.83 -13.76 35.27
N SER A 367 -12.99 -12.67 36.02
CA SER A 367 -13.65 -11.44 35.57
C SER A 367 -12.77 -10.66 34.58
N TRP A 368 -13.40 -9.88 33.71
CA TRP A 368 -12.70 -9.00 32.77
C TRP A 368 -12.74 -7.56 33.27
N SER A 369 -11.57 -6.94 33.38
CA SER A 369 -11.44 -5.51 33.71
C SER A 369 -10.63 -4.79 32.64
N VAL A 370 -10.93 -3.51 32.40
CA VAL A 370 -10.10 -2.65 31.57
C VAL A 370 -9.04 -2.01 32.46
N ARG A 371 -7.77 -2.13 32.05
CA ARG A 371 -6.63 -1.51 32.74
C ARG A 371 -5.87 -0.62 31.77
N LYS A 372 -5.41 0.53 32.27
CA LYS A 372 -4.46 1.39 31.57
C LYS A 372 -3.06 0.81 31.73
N ILE A 373 -2.44 0.47 30.61
CA ILE A 373 -1.11 -0.13 30.58
C ILE A 373 -0.15 0.86 29.92
N PRO A 374 1.03 1.16 30.53
CA PRO A 374 2.06 1.97 29.89
C PRO A 374 2.39 1.44 28.50
N CYS A 375 2.50 2.33 27.52
CA CYS A 375 2.81 1.97 26.15
C CYS A 375 3.92 2.89 25.62
N PRO A 376 5.03 2.34 25.11
CA PRO A 376 6.10 3.14 24.53
C PRO A 376 5.66 4.06 23.40
N THR A 377 6.18 5.28 23.39
CA THR A 377 5.94 6.30 22.33
C THR A 377 6.13 5.74 20.91
N PRO A 378 7.22 4.99 20.59
CA PRO A 378 7.41 4.49 19.24
C PRO A 378 6.33 3.48 18.83
N ILE A 379 5.79 2.71 19.77
CA ILE A 379 4.73 1.71 19.52
C ILE A 379 3.39 2.40 19.24
N VAL A 380 3.06 3.44 20.02
CA VAL A 380 1.85 4.26 19.79
C VAL A 380 1.91 4.91 18.41
N ALA A 381 3.05 5.54 18.06
CA ALA A 381 3.24 6.16 16.76
C ALA A 381 3.21 5.15 15.60
N TYR A 382 3.83 3.98 15.78
CA TYR A 382 3.84 2.91 14.78
C TYR A 382 2.41 2.44 14.45
N ASN A 383 1.60 2.12 15.47
CA ASN A 383 0.24 1.66 15.28
C ASN A 383 -0.65 2.71 14.59
N LYS A 384 -0.36 4.00 14.81
CA LYS A 384 -1.10 5.10 14.17
C LYS A 384 -0.76 5.24 12.68
N ASN A 385 0.50 5.07 12.30
CA ASN A 385 0.97 5.55 10.99
C ASN A 385 1.39 4.44 10.00
N MET A 386 1.56 3.18 10.44
CA MET A 386 1.98 2.09 9.54
C MET A 386 0.93 1.74 8.47
N GLY A 387 -0.37 1.90 8.78
CA GLY A 387 -1.49 1.40 7.97
C GLY A 387 -1.78 2.13 6.65
N GLY A 388 -0.93 3.04 6.18
CA GLY A 388 -1.17 3.80 4.94
C GLY A 388 -1.32 2.91 3.69
N VAL A 389 -0.47 1.90 3.52
CA VAL A 389 -0.58 0.94 2.40
C VAL A 389 -1.83 0.08 2.54
N ASP A 390 -2.16 -0.39 3.75
CA ASP A 390 -3.38 -1.17 3.99
C ASP A 390 -4.65 -0.36 3.70
N LEU A 391 -4.66 0.94 4.03
CA LEU A 391 -5.75 1.85 3.68
C LEU A 391 -5.87 2.01 2.15
N SER A 392 -4.75 2.13 1.45
CA SER A 392 -4.72 2.15 -0.02
C SER A 392 -5.29 0.86 -0.64
N ASP A 393 -4.88 -0.30 -0.10
CA ASP A 393 -5.35 -1.61 -0.53
C ASP A 393 -6.85 -1.79 -0.28
N GLN A 394 -7.34 -1.31 0.87
CA GLN A 394 -8.75 -1.31 1.22
C GLN A 394 -9.58 -0.46 0.24
N LEU A 395 -9.11 0.76 -0.08
CA LEU A 395 -9.78 1.63 -1.05
C LEU A 395 -9.87 0.97 -2.43
N ILE A 396 -8.77 0.38 -2.91
CA ILE A 396 -8.74 -0.38 -4.17
C ILE A 396 -9.70 -1.55 -4.13
N GLN A 397 -9.76 -2.29 -3.02
CA GLN A 397 -10.57 -3.49 -2.90
C GLN A 397 -12.08 -3.20 -3.04
N TYR A 398 -12.56 -2.02 -2.61
CA TYR A 398 -13.98 -1.68 -2.72
C TYR A 398 -14.49 -1.66 -4.16
N TYR A 399 -13.66 -1.22 -5.12
CA TYR A 399 -14.07 -1.05 -6.53
C TYR A 399 -13.00 -1.57 -7.50
N SER A 400 -12.38 -2.70 -7.19
CA SER A 400 -11.31 -3.26 -8.02
C SER A 400 -11.83 -3.74 -9.37
N THR A 401 -11.13 -3.32 -10.43
CA THR A 401 -11.36 -3.73 -11.82
C THR A 401 -10.73 -5.08 -12.16
N LYS A 402 -10.18 -5.78 -11.15
CA LYS A 402 -9.51 -7.07 -11.29
C LYS A 402 -10.40 -8.10 -12.00
N ARG A 403 -9.82 -8.72 -13.04
CA ARG A 403 -10.44 -9.82 -13.79
C ARG A 403 -9.48 -10.98 -13.98
N LYS A 404 -10.05 -12.18 -14.14
CA LYS A 404 -9.28 -13.38 -14.47
C LYS A 404 -8.66 -13.22 -15.85
N THR A 405 -7.33 -13.33 -15.93
CA THR A 405 -6.56 -13.31 -17.17
C THR A 405 -5.36 -14.23 -17.07
N SER A 406 -4.95 -14.81 -18.20
CA SER A 406 -3.73 -15.63 -18.32
C SER A 406 -2.49 -14.80 -18.68
N ARG A 407 -2.65 -13.51 -18.99
CA ARG A 407 -1.57 -12.59 -19.35
C ARG A 407 -1.25 -11.67 -18.17
N TRP A 408 -0.03 -11.76 -17.66
CA TRP A 408 0.40 -11.06 -16.44
C TRP A 408 0.35 -9.54 -16.59
N TYR A 409 0.74 -9.00 -17.76
CA TYR A 409 0.76 -7.56 -18.01
C TYR A 409 -0.65 -6.95 -18.02
N ARG A 410 -1.68 -7.73 -18.40
CA ARG A 410 -3.08 -7.31 -18.28
C ARG A 410 -3.55 -7.26 -16.83
N THR A 411 -3.05 -8.15 -15.97
CA THR A 411 -3.32 -8.06 -14.53
C THR A 411 -2.80 -6.73 -13.97
N LEU A 412 -1.61 -6.31 -14.40
CA LEU A 412 -1.02 -5.05 -13.95
C LEU A 412 -1.68 -3.82 -14.57
N LEU A 413 -2.12 -3.87 -15.84
CA LEU A 413 -2.97 -2.83 -16.44
C LEU A 413 -4.21 -2.56 -15.57
N LEU A 414 -4.96 -3.62 -15.22
CA LEU A 414 -6.15 -3.47 -14.37
C LEU A 414 -5.78 -2.91 -12.99
N HIS A 415 -4.64 -3.31 -12.45
CA HIS A 415 -4.18 -2.76 -11.18
C HIS A 415 -3.76 -1.29 -11.27
N PHE A 416 -3.16 -0.86 -12.38
CA PHE A 416 -2.85 0.56 -12.61
C PHE A 416 -4.12 1.39 -12.76
N LEU A 417 -5.17 0.83 -13.38
CA LEU A 417 -6.49 1.44 -13.39
C LEU A 417 -7.02 1.62 -11.96
N ASP A 418 -6.90 0.60 -11.10
CA ASP A 418 -7.31 0.69 -9.69
C ASP A 418 -6.51 1.74 -8.89
N ILE A 419 -5.20 1.86 -9.12
CA ILE A 419 -4.36 2.91 -8.51
C ILE A 419 -4.82 4.29 -8.96
N ALA A 420 -5.01 4.48 -10.26
CA ALA A 420 -5.41 5.75 -10.85
C ALA A 420 -6.78 6.22 -10.32
N THR A 421 -7.79 5.34 -10.29
CA THR A 421 -9.12 5.70 -9.77
C THR A 421 -9.08 6.03 -8.28
N THR A 422 -8.33 5.25 -7.49
CA THR A 422 -8.20 5.47 -6.04
C THR A 422 -7.47 6.76 -5.74
N ASN A 423 -6.34 7.01 -6.39
CA ASN A 423 -5.58 8.24 -6.19
C ASN A 423 -6.36 9.48 -6.69
N ALA A 424 -7.10 9.37 -7.80
CA ALA A 424 -7.99 10.43 -8.28
C ALA A 424 -9.11 10.76 -7.28
N PHE A 425 -9.70 9.73 -6.65
CA PHE A 425 -10.68 9.93 -5.57
C PHE A 425 -10.08 10.63 -4.35
N ILE A 426 -8.84 10.31 -3.99
CA ILE A 426 -8.15 11.00 -2.88
C ILE A 426 -7.88 12.47 -3.25
N LEU A 427 -7.46 12.76 -4.48
CA LEU A 427 -7.31 14.15 -4.95
C LEU A 427 -8.64 14.91 -4.85
N HIS A 428 -9.76 14.30 -5.27
CA HIS A 428 -11.10 14.89 -5.14
C HIS A 428 -11.42 15.27 -3.69
N ARG A 429 -11.20 14.34 -2.75
CA ARG A 429 -11.45 14.59 -1.32
C ARG A 429 -10.61 15.75 -0.78
N GLU A 430 -9.34 15.83 -1.17
CA GLU A 430 -8.43 16.90 -0.73
C GLU A 430 -8.82 18.26 -1.32
N ILE A 431 -9.24 18.30 -2.59
CA ILE A 431 -9.74 19.52 -3.24
C ILE A 431 -11.04 19.98 -2.59
N SER A 432 -12.02 19.09 -2.41
CA SER A 432 -13.28 19.41 -1.73
C SER A 432 -13.04 19.90 -0.30
N SER A 433 -12.12 19.26 0.44
CA SER A 433 -11.75 19.72 1.79
C SER A 433 -11.15 21.12 1.78
N THR A 434 -10.33 21.45 0.78
CA THR A 434 -9.73 22.78 0.65
C THR A 434 -10.78 23.84 0.32
N LYS A 435 -11.78 23.49 -0.50
CA LYS A 435 -12.92 24.36 -0.84
C LYS A 435 -14.00 24.41 0.23
N GLN A 436 -13.88 23.62 1.31
CA GLN A 436 -14.92 23.44 2.33
C GLN A 436 -16.25 22.91 1.75
N GLU A 437 -16.16 22.10 0.70
CA GLU A 437 -17.29 21.45 0.05
C GLU A 437 -17.44 20.01 0.52
N GLN A 438 -18.68 19.49 0.50
CA GLN A 438 -18.93 18.09 0.76
C GLN A 438 -18.36 17.23 -0.38
N ALA A 439 -17.32 16.46 -0.07
CA ALA A 439 -16.76 15.51 -1.02
C ALA A 439 -17.79 14.42 -1.38
N MET A 440 -17.68 13.91 -2.62
CA MET A 440 -18.44 12.74 -3.06
C MET A 440 -18.04 11.52 -2.23
N THR A 441 -18.97 10.60 -2.03
CA THR A 441 -18.60 9.27 -1.53
C THR A 441 -17.77 8.54 -2.59
N HIS A 442 -16.98 7.53 -2.18
CA HIS A 442 -16.19 6.74 -3.14
C HIS A 442 -17.07 6.09 -4.22
N LYS A 443 -18.26 5.61 -3.83
CA LYS A 443 -19.25 5.07 -4.75
C LYS A 443 -19.68 6.11 -5.80
N ASP A 444 -20.07 7.30 -5.35
CA ASP A 444 -20.62 8.33 -6.24
C ASP A 444 -19.53 8.89 -7.18
N PHE A 445 -18.29 8.99 -6.69
CA PHE A 445 -17.13 9.31 -7.52
C PHE A 445 -16.92 8.27 -8.64
N MET A 446 -16.98 6.98 -8.30
CA MET A 446 -16.79 5.89 -9.27
C MET A 446 -17.94 5.81 -10.29
N VAL A 447 -19.19 6.05 -9.85
CA VAL A 447 -20.35 6.13 -10.75
C VAL A 447 -20.18 7.29 -11.73
N GLU A 448 -19.80 8.47 -11.24
CA GLU A 448 -19.61 9.63 -12.09
C GLU A 448 -18.46 9.44 -13.08
N LEU A 449 -17.33 8.92 -12.62
CA LEU A 449 -16.18 8.60 -13.48
C LEU A 449 -16.60 7.62 -14.59
N MET A 450 -17.34 6.57 -14.24
CA MET A 450 -17.85 5.60 -15.22
C MET A 450 -18.76 6.23 -16.26
N CYS A 451 -19.70 7.08 -15.85
CA CYS A 451 -20.59 7.80 -16.76
C CYS A 451 -19.81 8.70 -17.72
N GLN A 452 -18.86 9.49 -17.21
CA GLN A 452 -18.06 10.43 -18.00
C GLN A 452 -17.08 9.74 -18.97
N LEU A 453 -16.55 8.57 -18.60
CA LEU A 453 -15.72 7.76 -19.49
C LEU A 453 -16.55 7.09 -20.61
N CYS A 454 -17.78 6.67 -20.30
CA CYS A 454 -18.69 6.05 -21.26
C CYS A 454 -19.51 7.04 -22.11
N GLY A 455 -19.38 8.35 -21.88
CA GLY A 455 -20.19 9.37 -22.56
C GLY A 455 -21.69 9.33 -22.20
N MET A 456 -22.03 8.86 -21.00
CA MET A 456 -23.41 8.67 -20.55
C MET A 456 -23.86 9.78 -19.58
N SER A 457 -25.10 10.24 -19.70
CA SER A 457 -25.73 11.11 -18.69
C SER A 457 -26.14 10.31 -17.43
N LYS A 458 -26.23 10.99 -16.28
CA LYS A 458 -26.75 10.43 -15.01
C LYS A 458 -28.27 10.26 -14.99
N GLU A 459 -28.97 10.69 -16.03
CA GLU A 459 -30.43 10.61 -16.11
C GLU A 459 -30.93 9.17 -15.84
N GLY A 460 -31.58 8.98 -14.69
CA GLY A 460 -32.02 7.68 -14.18
C GLY A 460 -31.53 7.34 -12.77
N ILE A 461 -30.58 8.09 -12.20
CA ILE A 461 -30.21 7.98 -10.79
C ILE A 461 -31.13 8.89 -9.98
N SER A 462 -32.09 8.29 -9.27
CA SER A 462 -32.87 8.97 -8.23
C SER A 462 -31.91 9.75 -7.32
N GLN A 463 -32.00 11.08 -7.36
CA GLN A 463 -31.42 11.89 -6.29
C GLN A 463 -32.04 11.37 -5.00
N SER A 464 -31.21 10.86 -4.09
CA SER A 464 -31.65 10.51 -2.74
C SER A 464 -32.44 11.71 -2.21
N ARG A 465 -33.77 11.56 -2.12
CA ARG A 465 -34.55 12.42 -1.24
C ARG A 465 -33.92 12.21 0.13
N ARG A 466 -33.33 13.26 0.70
CA ARG A 466 -33.06 13.29 2.14
C ARG A 466 -34.41 13.04 2.79
N ALA A 467 -34.61 11.85 3.33
CA ALA A 467 -35.71 11.62 4.24
C ALA A 467 -35.30 12.32 5.52
N ASP A 468 -35.86 13.51 5.76
CA ASP A 468 -35.85 14.15 7.07
C ASP A 468 -36.68 13.28 8.01
N HIS A 469 -36.09 12.18 8.49
CA HIS A 469 -36.66 11.44 9.60
C HIS A 469 -36.26 12.15 10.88
N VAL A 470 -37.16 13.02 11.35
CA VAL A 470 -37.21 13.42 12.75
C VAL A 470 -37.53 12.16 13.57
N PRO A 471 -36.66 11.73 14.50
CA PRO A 471 -37.00 10.60 15.36
C PRO A 471 -38.11 11.02 16.32
N VAL A 472 -39.28 10.39 16.18
CA VAL A 472 -40.34 10.48 17.20
C VAL A 472 -39.98 9.51 18.31
N ALA A 473 -39.75 10.04 19.52
CA ALA A 473 -39.54 9.23 20.71
C ALA A 473 -40.83 8.49 21.05
N ILE A 474 -40.78 7.16 21.08
CA ILE A 474 -41.85 6.35 21.69
C ILE A 474 -41.44 6.10 23.14
N SER A 475 -42.13 6.77 24.06
CA SER A 475 -42.11 6.49 25.49
C SER A 475 -42.85 5.18 25.81
N THR A 476 -42.16 4.32 26.56
CA THR A 476 -42.63 3.37 27.59
C THR A 476 -43.88 2.52 27.32
N VAL A 477 -43.76 1.19 27.41
CA VAL A 477 -44.49 0.33 28.39
C VAL A 477 -43.82 -1.07 28.48
N THR A 478 -43.39 -1.38 29.72
CA THR A 478 -43.18 -2.63 30.50
C THR A 478 -42.86 -4.00 29.88
N ASP A 479 -41.78 -4.58 30.45
CA ASP A 479 -41.47 -5.98 30.79
C ASP A 479 -42.46 -7.11 30.43
N SER A 480 -41.92 -8.18 29.84
CA SER A 480 -41.87 -9.51 30.50
C SER A 480 -40.99 -10.51 29.75
N ALA A 481 -40.40 -11.41 30.54
CA ALA A 481 -39.36 -12.37 30.21
C ALA A 481 -39.70 -13.37 29.08
N GLN A 482 -38.67 -13.81 28.33
CA GLN A 482 -38.28 -15.23 28.33
C GLN A 482 -36.89 -15.48 27.71
N LYS A 483 -36.11 -16.27 28.44
CA LYS A 483 -34.82 -16.86 28.08
C LYS A 483 -34.92 -17.76 26.85
N GLY A 484 -33.90 -17.70 25.99
CA GLY A 484 -33.60 -18.71 24.98
C GLY A 484 -32.10 -18.70 24.67
N SER A 485 -31.42 -19.78 24.99
CA SER A 485 -29.97 -19.95 25.03
C SER A 485 -29.37 -20.45 23.71
N LYS A 486 -28.03 -20.36 23.62
CA LYS A 486 -27.08 -21.01 22.67
C LYS A 486 -26.90 -20.27 21.33
N GLY A 487 -25.69 -20.07 20.82
CA GLY A 487 -24.36 -20.50 21.25
C GLY A 487 -23.28 -19.99 20.30
N CYS A 488 -22.03 -20.26 20.69
CA CYS A 488 -20.73 -20.12 20.00
C CYS A 488 -20.79 -20.33 18.46
N TYR A 489 -19.86 -19.81 17.64
CA TYR A 489 -18.45 -20.19 17.61
C TYR A 489 -17.55 -19.10 16.98
N PHE A 490 -16.45 -18.89 17.71
CA PHE A 490 -15.06 -18.50 17.38
C PHE A 490 -14.66 -18.00 15.99
#